data_AF-A0A285MWV9-F1
#
_entry.id   AF-A0A285MWV9-F1
#
_cell.length_a   1.000
_cell.length_b   1.000
_cell.length_c   1.000
_cell.angle_alpha   90.00
_cell.angle_beta   90.00
_cell.angle_gamma   90.00
#
_symmetry.space_group_name_H-M   'P 1'
#
loop_
_entity.id
_entity.type
_entity.pdbx_description
1 polymer ?
#
loop_
_entity_poly.entity_id
_entity_poly.type
_entity_poly.pdbx_seq_one_letter_code
_entity_poly.pdbx_strand_id
1 'polypeptide(L)'
;MKRQPKKNSHLVFNKGYVPFLLLMLFVLSANNLLGQTFELSVHRKVINDKGGREIVYVTDKIPEPKGKRIYHWYKSRKVHTSQNNYAGELLDGEYLKYYPDNQLAEKGMFKNGLKVSVWNTWHQNGRLSTRSLWKSGRICGRYVKRDSLGNTLETGTYKKGFKNGKWIYPMEGDTLYFKKGNLIPTDSIVNDSLNKKPPFLKRLFKKKKDTGEESIRSPETSKKQGFFKKLFAKKEKKPSTKPKKKKYSESKKPDGKADVGKDGFFKRLFGKKDKKPKKTNA
;
A
#
# COMPACT_ATOMS: atom_id res chain seq x y z
N MET A 1 67.71 -42.95 55.49
CA MET A 1 66.81 -42.23 54.55
C MET A 1 65.44 -42.92 54.53
N LYS A 2 64.42 -42.32 55.17
CA LYS A 2 63.05 -42.89 55.24
C LYS A 2 62.27 -42.51 53.96
N ARG A 3 61.70 -43.51 53.28
CA ARG A 3 60.78 -43.35 52.14
C ARG A 3 59.38 -42.99 52.65
N GLN A 4 58.75 -41.96 52.08
CA GLN A 4 57.35 -41.62 52.35
C GLN A 4 56.38 -42.37 51.42
N PRO A 5 55.16 -42.74 51.88
CA PRO A 5 54.17 -43.41 51.04
C PRO A 5 53.33 -42.41 50.23
N LYS A 6 53.07 -42.73 48.96
CA LYS A 6 52.13 -42.03 48.07
C LYS A 6 50.69 -42.32 48.50
N LYS A 7 49.89 -41.28 48.78
CA LYS A 7 48.43 -41.37 48.95
C LYS A 7 47.76 -41.30 47.58
N ASN A 8 47.12 -42.40 47.17
CA ASN A 8 46.17 -42.41 46.06
C ASN A 8 44.81 -41.89 46.56
N SER A 9 44.37 -40.73 46.05
CA SER A 9 43.04 -40.20 46.31
C SER A 9 42.04 -40.87 45.35
N HIS A 10 41.26 -41.82 45.87
CA HIS A 10 40.07 -42.31 45.17
C HIS A 10 39.01 -41.21 45.13
N LEU A 11 38.63 -40.78 43.93
CA LEU A 11 37.59 -39.80 43.70
C LEU A 11 36.22 -40.45 44.02
N VAL A 12 35.66 -40.18 45.19
CA VAL A 12 34.34 -40.68 45.59
C VAL A 12 33.27 -39.86 44.86
N PHE A 13 32.71 -40.41 43.78
CA PHE A 13 31.56 -39.81 43.09
C PHE A 13 30.30 -39.97 43.94
N ASN A 14 29.76 -38.86 44.43
CA ASN A 14 28.50 -38.85 45.18
C ASN A 14 27.33 -39.09 44.21
N LYS A 15 26.72 -40.28 44.30
CA LYS A 15 25.64 -40.77 43.41
C LYS A 15 24.39 -39.86 43.40
N GLY A 16 24.21 -39.01 44.41
CA GLY A 16 23.07 -38.07 44.49
C GLY A 16 23.08 -36.95 43.44
N TYR A 17 24.25 -36.60 42.88
CA TYR A 17 24.37 -35.50 41.90
C TYR A 17 24.26 -35.96 40.45
N VAL A 18 24.40 -37.27 40.18
CA VAL A 18 24.30 -37.86 38.83
C VAL A 18 22.94 -37.58 38.16
N PRO A 19 21.78 -37.76 38.82
CA PRO A 19 20.49 -37.47 38.18
C PRO A 19 20.29 -35.98 37.92
N PHE A 20 20.82 -35.10 38.78
CA PHE A 20 20.74 -33.65 38.59
C PHE A 20 21.62 -33.19 37.42
N LEU A 21 22.83 -33.76 37.29
CA LEU A 21 23.75 -33.47 36.19
C LEU A 21 23.24 -34.00 34.85
N LEU A 22 22.60 -35.18 34.84
CA LEU A 22 21.88 -35.70 33.67
C LEU A 22 20.68 -34.83 33.28
N LEU A 23 19.89 -34.36 34.24
CA LEU A 23 18.77 -33.44 33.98
C LEU A 23 19.27 -32.10 33.43
N MET A 24 20.37 -31.58 33.96
CA MET A 24 20.96 -30.31 33.50
C MET A 24 21.56 -30.43 32.10
N LEU A 25 22.23 -31.54 31.78
CA LEU A 25 22.66 -31.87 30.42
C LEU A 25 21.49 -32.08 29.45
N PHE A 26 20.39 -32.70 29.92
CA PHE A 26 19.18 -32.86 29.12
C PHE A 26 18.54 -31.50 28.81
N VAL A 27 18.40 -30.60 29.80
CA VAL A 27 17.90 -29.23 29.60
C VAL A 27 18.83 -28.42 28.68
N LEU A 28 20.14 -28.53 28.83
CA LEU A 28 21.12 -27.88 27.94
C LEU A 28 21.06 -28.43 26.50
N SER A 29 20.83 -29.74 26.31
CA SER A 29 20.65 -30.34 24.99
C SER A 29 19.31 -29.93 24.34
N ALA A 30 18.23 -29.84 25.12
CA ALA A 30 16.93 -29.41 24.64
C ALA A 30 16.93 -27.94 24.18
N ASN A 31 17.65 -27.08 24.90
CA ASN A 31 17.82 -25.67 24.52
C ASN A 31 18.67 -25.50 23.25
N ASN A 32 19.65 -26.37 23.02
CA ASN A 32 20.40 -26.40 21.76
C ASN A 32 19.55 -26.91 20.58
N LEU A 33 18.63 -27.85 20.83
CA LEU A 33 17.72 -28.38 19.81
C LEU A 33 16.63 -27.37 19.39
N LEU A 34 16.12 -26.58 20.35
CA LEU A 34 15.19 -25.46 20.10
C LEU A 34 15.82 -24.30 19.32
N GLY A 35 17.15 -24.17 19.34
CA GLY A 35 17.89 -23.16 18.59
C GLY A 35 18.11 -23.49 17.11
N GLN A 36 17.78 -24.71 16.66
CA GLN A 36 18.24 -25.25 15.37
C GLN A 36 17.12 -25.59 14.36
N THR A 37 15.88 -25.15 14.58
CA THR A 37 14.77 -25.40 13.63
C THR A 37 14.01 -24.13 13.26
N PHE A 38 14.68 -23.21 12.57
CA PHE A 38 14.01 -22.40 11.56
C PHE A 38 14.64 -22.78 10.23
N GLU A 39 14.24 -23.94 9.69
CA GLU A 39 14.68 -24.37 8.37
C GLU A 39 14.44 -23.21 7.40
N LEU A 40 15.54 -22.68 6.87
CA LEU A 40 15.56 -21.75 5.76
C LEU A 40 15.01 -22.49 4.53
N SER A 41 13.70 -22.68 4.47
CA SER A 41 13.00 -23.11 3.26
C SER A 41 12.95 -21.98 2.21
N VAL A 42 13.87 -21.02 2.30
CA VAL A 42 13.82 -19.75 1.59
C VAL A 42 15.03 -19.65 0.67
N HIS A 43 14.80 -19.81 -0.62
CA HIS A 43 15.84 -19.82 -1.65
C HIS A 43 15.94 -18.47 -2.35
N ARG A 44 17.16 -17.95 -2.47
CA ARG A 44 17.42 -16.71 -3.20
C ARG A 44 17.44 -16.97 -4.71
N LYS A 45 16.72 -16.18 -5.49
CA LYS A 45 16.76 -16.16 -6.97
C LYS A 45 17.13 -14.76 -7.45
N VAL A 46 17.97 -14.70 -8.49
CA VAL A 46 18.35 -13.45 -9.17
C VAL A 46 17.78 -13.49 -10.58
N ILE A 47 17.09 -12.42 -10.95
CA ILE A 47 16.48 -12.24 -12.26
C ILE A 47 17.15 -11.03 -12.90
N ASN A 48 17.73 -11.22 -14.08
CA ASN A 48 18.28 -10.14 -14.88
C ASN A 48 17.46 -10.04 -16.17
N ASP A 49 17.00 -8.82 -16.48
CA ASP A 49 16.34 -8.52 -17.75
C ASP A 49 16.76 -7.12 -18.26
N LYS A 50 16.21 -6.69 -19.41
CA LYS A 50 16.51 -5.37 -19.97
C LYS A 50 16.04 -4.21 -19.06
N GLY A 51 15.09 -4.46 -18.16
CA GLY A 51 14.55 -3.50 -17.21
C GLY A 51 15.35 -3.41 -15.91
N GLY A 52 16.37 -4.25 -15.72
CA GLY A 52 17.28 -4.23 -14.59
C GLY A 52 17.41 -5.58 -13.91
N ARG A 53 17.57 -5.55 -12.58
CA ARG A 53 17.81 -6.75 -11.77
C ARG A 53 16.80 -6.86 -10.64
N GLU A 54 16.24 -8.05 -10.44
CA GLU A 54 15.41 -8.38 -9.28
C GLU A 54 16.07 -9.49 -8.45
N ILE A 55 16.07 -9.33 -7.14
CA ILE A 55 16.48 -10.34 -6.17
C ILE A 55 15.24 -10.69 -5.37
N VAL A 56 14.86 -11.95 -5.42
CA VAL A 56 13.68 -12.47 -4.74
C VAL A 56 14.07 -13.68 -3.89
N TYR A 57 13.31 -13.89 -2.84
CA TYR A 57 13.43 -15.06 -1.98
C TYR A 57 12.13 -15.86 -2.11
N VAL A 58 12.24 -17.17 -2.25
CA VAL A 58 11.12 -18.05 -2.57
C VAL A 58 11.03 -19.24 -1.63
N THR A 59 9.83 -19.77 -1.44
CA THR A 59 9.53 -20.90 -0.57
C THR A 59 8.67 -21.93 -1.29
N ASP A 60 8.85 -23.19 -0.89
CA ASP A 60 8.06 -24.33 -1.35
C ASP A 60 6.78 -24.53 -0.51
N LYS A 61 6.57 -23.68 0.51
CA LYS A 61 5.37 -23.72 1.36
C LYS A 61 4.11 -23.51 0.54
N ILE A 62 3.16 -24.43 0.69
CA ILE A 62 1.81 -24.30 0.14
C ILE A 62 0.99 -23.39 1.07
N PRO A 63 0.52 -22.21 0.61
CA PRO A 63 -0.25 -21.31 1.43
C PRO A 63 -1.72 -21.75 1.42
N GLU A 64 -2.43 -21.46 2.50
CA GLU A 64 -3.89 -21.44 2.45
C GLU A 64 -4.35 -20.20 1.67
N PRO A 65 -4.98 -20.36 0.49
CA PRO A 65 -5.38 -19.22 -0.33
C PRO A 65 -6.47 -18.41 0.37
N LYS A 66 -6.14 -17.16 0.70
CA LYS A 66 -7.09 -16.20 1.25
C LYS A 66 -7.76 -15.47 0.09
N GLY A 67 -9.08 -15.62 -0.04
CA GLY A 67 -9.86 -14.96 -1.08
C GLY A 67 -9.63 -13.44 -1.14
N LYS A 68 -9.58 -12.90 -2.36
CA LYS A 68 -9.35 -11.46 -2.65
C LYS A 68 -7.97 -10.97 -2.18
N ARG A 69 -6.93 -11.74 -2.51
CA ARG A 69 -5.51 -11.37 -2.35
C ARG A 69 -4.77 -11.62 -3.66
N ILE A 70 -3.73 -10.82 -3.87
CA ILE A 70 -2.79 -10.97 -4.99
C ILE A 70 -1.57 -11.67 -4.43
N TYR A 71 -1.30 -12.86 -4.97
CA TYR A 71 -0.13 -13.65 -4.63
C TYR A 71 0.98 -13.39 -5.66
N HIS A 72 2.21 -13.38 -5.18
CA HIS A 72 3.43 -13.20 -5.95
C HIS A 72 4.26 -14.48 -5.90
N TRP A 73 4.66 -14.98 -7.07
CA TRP A 73 5.39 -16.23 -7.20
C TRP A 73 6.41 -16.15 -8.35
N TYR A 74 7.44 -16.98 -8.29
CA TYR A 74 8.53 -17.05 -9.23
C TYR A 74 8.36 -18.28 -10.14
N LYS A 75 8.50 -18.07 -11.46
CA LYS A 75 8.61 -19.15 -12.45
C LYS A 75 9.18 -18.63 -13.76
N SER A 76 9.94 -19.46 -14.46
CA SER A 76 10.51 -19.14 -15.77
C SER A 76 11.31 -17.83 -15.76
N ARG A 77 12.15 -17.66 -14.72
CA ARG A 77 13.01 -16.47 -14.52
C ARG A 77 12.23 -15.14 -14.44
N LYS A 78 10.99 -15.16 -13.99
CA LYS A 78 10.15 -13.97 -13.81
C LYS A 78 9.31 -14.07 -12.54
N VAL A 79 8.96 -12.92 -11.98
CA VAL A 79 7.93 -12.79 -10.94
C VAL A 79 6.57 -12.64 -11.61
N HIS A 80 5.64 -13.48 -11.21
CA HIS A 80 4.25 -13.49 -11.66
C HIS A 80 3.33 -13.07 -10.52
N THR A 81 2.14 -12.61 -10.88
CA THR A 81 1.08 -12.32 -9.92
C THR A 81 -0.24 -12.89 -10.37
N SER A 82 -0.99 -13.45 -9.43
CA SER A 82 -2.33 -13.97 -9.70
C SER A 82 -3.23 -13.74 -8.50
N GLN A 83 -4.53 -13.58 -8.77
CA GLN A 83 -5.53 -13.50 -7.72
C GLN A 83 -5.93 -14.92 -7.32
N ASN A 84 -5.90 -15.21 -6.01
CA ASN A 84 -6.34 -16.48 -5.41
C ASN A 84 -5.59 -17.77 -5.81
N ASN A 85 -4.60 -17.76 -6.70
CA ASN A 85 -3.81 -18.94 -7.08
C ASN A 85 -2.34 -18.58 -7.34
N TYR A 86 -1.47 -19.57 -7.56
CA TYR A 86 -0.07 -19.46 -7.98
C TYR A 86 0.35 -20.73 -8.74
N ALA A 87 1.43 -20.69 -9.54
CA ALA A 87 1.84 -21.82 -10.37
C ALA A 87 3.35 -22.12 -10.36
N GLY A 88 4.06 -21.64 -9.33
CA GLY A 88 5.51 -21.79 -9.12
C GLY A 88 5.90 -21.59 -7.65
N GLU A 89 7.13 -21.16 -7.38
CA GLU A 89 7.63 -20.98 -6.01
C GLU A 89 7.11 -19.65 -5.44
N LEU A 90 6.52 -19.61 -4.24
CA LEU A 90 5.97 -18.37 -3.70
C LEU A 90 7.06 -17.46 -3.18
N LEU A 91 6.91 -16.15 -3.32
CA LEU A 91 7.85 -15.21 -2.71
C LEU A 91 7.69 -15.21 -1.19
N ASP A 92 8.78 -15.40 -0.45
CA ASP A 92 8.81 -15.40 1.01
C ASP A 92 10.18 -14.88 1.47
N GLY A 93 10.22 -13.70 2.10
CA GLY A 93 11.46 -13.00 2.42
C GLY A 93 11.58 -11.64 1.73
N GLU A 94 12.81 -11.13 1.66
CA GLU A 94 13.09 -9.80 1.12
C GLU A 94 12.77 -9.74 -0.39
N TYR A 95 12.44 -8.57 -0.89
CA TYR A 95 12.33 -8.29 -2.31
C TYR A 95 13.14 -7.05 -2.64
N LEU A 96 13.99 -7.14 -3.65
CA LEU A 96 14.79 -6.03 -4.14
C LEU A 96 14.65 -5.97 -5.66
N LYS A 97 14.40 -4.78 -6.18
CA LYS A 97 14.41 -4.49 -7.61
C LYS A 97 15.31 -3.30 -7.86
N TYR A 98 16.11 -3.40 -8.90
CA TYR A 98 17.06 -2.39 -9.34
C TYR A 98 16.73 -1.98 -10.77
N TYR A 99 16.96 -0.70 -11.07
CA TYR A 99 17.00 -0.17 -12.42
C TYR A 99 18.21 -0.71 -13.21
N PRO A 100 18.26 -0.52 -14.54
CA PRO A 100 19.40 -0.97 -15.37
C PRO A 100 20.76 -0.37 -14.96
N ASP A 101 20.75 0.82 -14.36
CA ASP A 101 21.91 1.52 -13.80
C ASP A 101 22.32 1.02 -12.39
N ASN A 102 21.73 -0.09 -11.93
CA ASN A 102 21.88 -0.66 -10.60
C ASN A 102 21.37 0.22 -9.44
N GLN A 103 20.61 1.29 -9.71
CA GLN A 103 19.95 2.05 -8.67
C GLN A 103 18.75 1.27 -8.09
N LEU A 104 18.57 1.28 -6.77
CA LEU A 104 17.43 0.60 -6.12
C LEU A 104 16.12 1.25 -6.57
N ALA A 105 15.18 0.43 -7.05
CA ALA A 105 13.89 0.85 -7.58
C ALA A 105 12.71 0.48 -6.66
N GLU A 106 12.74 -0.73 -6.07
CA GLU A 106 11.70 -1.20 -5.14
C GLU A 106 12.32 -2.15 -4.10
N LYS A 107 11.81 -2.06 -2.87
CA LYS A 107 12.22 -2.89 -1.74
C LYS A 107 11.03 -3.15 -0.84
N GLY A 108 10.93 -4.38 -0.38
CA GLY A 108 9.92 -4.77 0.60
C GLY A 108 10.13 -6.18 1.10
N MET A 109 9.09 -6.71 1.72
CA MET A 109 9.08 -8.07 2.26
C MET A 109 7.82 -8.80 1.78
N PHE A 110 7.99 -10.05 1.41
CA PHE A 110 6.92 -11.00 1.18
C PHE A 110 6.83 -12.01 2.32
N LYS A 111 5.62 -12.52 2.54
CA LYS A 111 5.38 -13.70 3.36
C LYS A 111 4.33 -14.55 2.68
N ASN A 112 4.67 -15.80 2.33
CA ASN A 112 3.78 -16.74 1.63
C ASN A 112 3.12 -16.12 0.38
N GLY A 113 3.93 -15.43 -0.44
CA GLY A 113 3.54 -14.73 -1.67
C GLY A 113 2.80 -13.40 -1.46
N LEU A 114 2.61 -12.93 -0.23
CA LEU A 114 1.86 -11.72 0.07
C LEU A 114 2.77 -10.60 0.56
N LYS A 115 2.60 -9.37 0.04
CA LYS A 115 3.32 -8.18 0.53
C LYS A 115 3.06 -7.96 2.03
N VAL A 116 4.12 -7.79 2.82
CA VAL A 116 4.06 -7.46 4.25
C VAL A 116 5.03 -6.34 4.59
N SER A 117 4.83 -5.71 5.76
CA SER A 117 5.68 -4.65 6.29
C SER A 117 5.73 -3.41 5.36
N VAL A 118 6.77 -2.60 5.50
CA VAL A 118 6.99 -1.39 4.72
C VAL A 118 7.51 -1.77 3.33
N TRP A 119 6.86 -1.19 2.32
CA TRP A 119 7.24 -1.23 0.92
C TRP A 119 7.62 0.16 0.47
N ASN A 120 8.84 0.26 -0.06
CA ASN A 120 9.42 1.48 -0.56
C ASN A 120 9.70 1.34 -2.05
N THR A 121 9.43 2.40 -2.79
CA THR A 121 9.88 2.56 -4.18
C THR A 121 10.68 3.84 -4.30
N TRP A 122 11.61 3.87 -5.23
CA TRP A 122 12.48 5.00 -5.50
C TRP A 122 12.35 5.42 -6.95
N HIS A 123 12.65 6.69 -7.22
CA HIS A 123 12.85 7.18 -8.57
C HIS A 123 14.25 6.80 -9.05
N GLN A 124 14.49 6.88 -10.36
CA GLN A 124 15.79 6.57 -10.95
C GLN A 124 16.92 7.51 -10.47
N ASN A 125 16.62 8.62 -9.80
CA ASN A 125 17.64 9.47 -9.15
C ASN A 125 17.91 9.08 -7.68
N GLY A 126 17.36 7.96 -7.21
CA GLY A 126 17.55 7.45 -5.85
C GLY A 126 16.69 8.09 -4.77
N ARG A 127 15.82 9.04 -5.13
CA ARG A 127 14.90 9.66 -4.16
C ARG A 127 13.70 8.77 -3.93
N LEU A 128 13.23 8.70 -2.68
CA LEU A 128 12.10 7.87 -2.29
C LEU A 128 10.81 8.36 -2.98
N SER A 129 10.28 7.54 -3.87
CA SER A 129 9.06 7.78 -4.63
C SER A 129 7.82 7.49 -3.80
N THR A 130 7.71 6.28 -3.25
CA THR A 130 6.54 5.88 -2.47
C THR A 130 6.97 5.11 -1.24
N ARG A 131 6.28 5.36 -0.11
CA ARG A 131 6.37 4.55 1.11
C ARG A 131 4.97 4.11 1.50
N SER A 132 4.79 2.81 1.64
CA SER A 132 3.50 2.18 1.92
C SER A 132 3.66 1.06 2.93
N LEU A 133 2.69 0.87 3.82
CA LEU A 133 2.68 -0.25 4.76
C LEU A 133 1.69 -1.32 4.30
N TRP A 134 2.06 -2.59 4.41
CA TRP A 134 1.30 -3.73 3.92
C TRP A 134 1.10 -4.78 5.01
N LYS A 135 -0.11 -5.37 5.04
CA LYS A 135 -0.44 -6.50 5.90
C LYS A 135 -1.15 -7.58 5.10
N SER A 136 -0.48 -8.71 4.94
CA SER A 136 -0.96 -9.90 4.23
C SER A 136 -1.44 -9.58 2.80
N GLY A 137 -0.73 -8.73 2.06
CA GLY A 137 -1.06 -8.38 0.67
C GLY A 137 -2.14 -7.31 0.52
N ARG A 138 -2.49 -6.57 1.59
CA ARG A 138 -3.29 -5.35 1.49
C ARG A 138 -2.55 -4.19 2.12
N ILE A 139 -2.57 -3.06 1.43
CA ILE A 139 -2.06 -1.80 1.95
C ILE A 139 -2.86 -1.36 3.20
N CYS A 140 -2.16 -0.88 4.20
CA CYS A 140 -2.70 -0.42 5.48
C CYS A 140 -1.77 0.60 6.12
N GLY A 141 -2.29 1.48 6.97
CA GLY A 141 -1.48 2.49 7.65
C GLY A 141 -1.06 3.63 6.72
N ARG A 142 0.00 4.34 7.13
CA ARG A 142 0.47 5.56 6.46
C ARG A 142 0.98 5.25 5.05
N TYR A 143 0.63 6.13 4.12
CA TYR A 143 1.08 6.14 2.75
C TYR A 143 1.55 7.53 2.37
N VAL A 144 2.69 7.59 1.68
CA VAL A 144 3.28 8.84 1.19
C VAL A 144 3.81 8.60 -0.22
N LYS A 145 3.47 9.49 -1.15
CA LYS A 145 3.99 9.53 -2.51
C LYS A 145 4.66 10.86 -2.77
N ARG A 146 5.82 10.83 -3.43
CA ARG A 146 6.64 11.99 -3.79
C ARG A 146 7.06 11.94 -5.25
N ASP A 147 7.34 13.09 -5.83
CA ASP A 147 7.94 13.20 -7.16
C ASP A 147 9.46 12.97 -7.12
N SER A 148 10.11 13.04 -8.29
CA SER A 148 11.57 12.92 -8.41
C SER A 148 12.31 14.11 -7.81
N LEU A 149 11.64 15.23 -7.56
CA LEU A 149 12.21 16.39 -6.87
C LEU A 149 12.12 16.29 -5.34
N GLY A 150 11.33 15.34 -4.83
CA GLY A 150 11.09 15.12 -3.40
C GLY A 150 9.83 15.80 -2.87
N ASN A 151 9.07 16.51 -3.71
CA ASN A 151 7.82 17.15 -3.33
C ASN A 151 6.75 16.09 -3.04
N THR A 152 5.98 16.28 -1.98
CA THR A 152 4.90 15.34 -1.62
C THR A 152 3.71 15.54 -2.56
N LEU A 153 3.37 14.48 -3.30
CA LEU A 153 2.24 14.44 -4.24
C LEU A 153 0.94 14.08 -3.51
N GLU A 154 0.98 13.05 -2.68
CA GLU A 154 -0.17 12.66 -1.87
C GLU A 154 0.28 11.96 -0.58
N THR A 155 -0.47 12.18 0.49
CA THR A 155 -0.27 11.49 1.77
C THR A 155 -1.61 11.19 2.43
N GLY A 156 -1.68 10.06 3.11
CA GLY A 156 -2.88 9.65 3.83
C GLY A 156 -2.72 8.29 4.49
N THR A 157 -3.86 7.72 4.88
CA THR A 157 -3.90 6.42 5.55
C THR A 157 -4.77 5.45 4.76
N TYR A 158 -4.30 4.21 4.64
CA TYR A 158 -5.09 3.09 4.16
C TYR A 158 -5.61 2.24 5.32
N LYS A 159 -6.81 1.69 5.16
CA LYS A 159 -7.36 0.67 6.07
C LYS A 159 -7.93 -0.47 5.24
N LYS A 160 -7.40 -1.69 5.45
CA LYS A 160 -7.81 -2.92 4.74
C LYS A 160 -7.82 -2.77 3.20
N GLY A 161 -6.87 -2.02 2.63
CA GLY A 161 -6.75 -1.79 1.19
C GLY A 161 -7.43 -0.52 0.65
N PHE A 162 -8.15 0.23 1.49
CA PHE A 162 -8.93 1.40 1.06
C PHE A 162 -8.42 2.70 1.67
N LYS A 163 -8.45 3.80 0.90
CA LYS A 163 -8.21 5.16 1.41
C LYS A 163 -9.16 5.42 2.58
N ASN A 164 -8.64 5.89 3.70
CA ASN A 164 -9.41 6.12 4.92
C ASN A 164 -8.89 7.33 5.71
N GLY A 165 -9.79 8.19 6.18
CA GLY A 165 -9.47 9.43 6.88
C GLY A 165 -9.06 10.55 5.92
N LYS A 166 -8.27 11.49 6.45
CA LYS A 166 -7.78 12.67 5.74
C LYS A 166 -6.70 12.28 4.72
N TRP A 167 -6.83 12.81 3.52
CA TRP A 167 -5.91 12.68 2.40
C TRP A 167 -5.52 14.07 1.92
N ILE A 168 -4.23 14.32 1.80
CA ILE A 168 -3.68 15.64 1.45
C ILE A 168 -3.00 15.52 0.10
N TYR A 169 -3.30 16.47 -0.79
CA TYR A 169 -2.78 16.60 -2.14
C TYR A 169 -2.18 18.00 -2.28
N PRO A 170 -0.91 18.20 -1.88
CA PRO A 170 -0.32 19.53 -1.77
C PRO A 170 -0.24 20.29 -3.09
N MET A 171 0.03 19.60 -4.21
CA MET A 171 0.16 20.26 -5.52
C MET A 171 -1.16 20.86 -6.00
N GLU A 172 -2.27 20.20 -5.67
CA GLU A 172 -3.63 20.66 -5.98
C GLU A 172 -4.19 21.60 -4.91
N GLY A 173 -3.55 21.71 -3.74
CA GLY A 173 -4.06 22.43 -2.58
C GLY A 173 -5.29 21.78 -1.95
N ASP A 174 -5.53 20.49 -2.23
CA ASP A 174 -6.76 19.79 -1.85
C ASP A 174 -6.56 18.90 -0.62
N THR A 175 -7.55 18.91 0.26
CA THR A 175 -7.68 17.97 1.38
C THR A 175 -9.00 17.24 1.25
N LEU A 176 -8.94 15.93 1.03
CA LEU A 176 -10.10 15.06 0.84
C LEU A 176 -10.25 14.09 2.02
N TYR A 177 -11.48 13.65 2.28
CA TYR A 177 -11.76 12.68 3.34
C TYR A 177 -12.36 11.41 2.75
N PHE A 178 -11.86 10.26 3.19
CA PHE A 178 -12.33 8.97 2.68
C PHE A 178 -12.82 8.07 3.81
N LYS A 179 -13.84 7.26 3.55
CA LYS A 179 -14.28 6.17 4.44
C LYS A 179 -14.48 4.92 3.62
N LYS A 180 -13.68 3.88 3.91
CA LYS A 180 -13.66 2.62 3.17
C LYS A 180 -13.49 2.83 1.65
N GLY A 181 -12.71 3.83 1.25
CA GLY A 181 -12.40 4.13 -0.16
C GLY A 181 -13.38 5.09 -0.83
N ASN A 182 -14.51 5.39 -0.21
CA ASN A 182 -15.48 6.35 -0.74
C ASN A 182 -15.13 7.76 -0.27
N LEU A 183 -15.15 8.72 -1.19
CA LEU A 183 -14.99 10.15 -0.88
C LEU A 183 -16.18 10.63 -0.04
N ILE A 184 -15.90 11.30 1.07
CA ILE A 184 -16.89 11.99 1.90
C ILE A 184 -16.86 13.46 1.49
N PRO A 185 -17.97 14.03 0.99
CA PRO A 185 -18.08 15.45 0.72
C PRO A 185 -17.79 16.28 1.98
N THR A 186 -17.03 17.35 1.82
CA THR A 186 -16.58 18.20 2.95
C THR A 186 -17.76 18.79 3.72
N ASP A 187 -18.85 19.12 3.05
CA ASP A 187 -20.06 19.72 3.65
C ASP A 187 -20.73 18.75 4.64
N SER A 188 -20.67 17.44 4.37
CA SER A 188 -21.17 16.41 5.29
C SER A 188 -20.35 16.33 6.58
N ILE A 189 -19.05 16.67 6.53
CA ILE A 189 -18.16 16.65 7.70
C ILE A 189 -18.39 17.89 8.56
N VAL A 190 -18.56 19.05 7.93
CA VAL A 190 -18.86 20.31 8.64
C VAL A 190 -20.22 20.23 9.34
N ASN A 191 -21.24 19.70 8.67
CA ASN A 191 -22.58 19.56 9.26
C ASN A 191 -22.63 18.54 10.42
N ASP A 192 -21.91 17.42 10.33
CA ASP A 192 -21.81 16.46 11.44
C ASP A 192 -21.01 17.03 12.64
N SER A 193 -20.01 17.88 12.38
CA SER A 193 -19.28 18.60 13.45
C SER A 193 -20.08 19.75 14.07
N LEU A 194 -21.02 20.36 13.35
CA LEU A 194 -21.92 21.39 13.88
C LEU A 194 -23.08 20.80 14.69
N ASN A 195 -23.56 19.62 14.31
CA ASN A 195 -24.65 18.92 15.00
C ASN A 195 -24.22 18.20 16.29
N LYS A 196 -22.91 18.01 16.51
CA LYS A 196 -22.34 17.45 17.76
C LYS A 196 -21.94 18.51 18.79
N LYS A 197 -22.22 19.80 18.56
CA LYS A 197 -21.93 20.83 19.57
C LYS A 197 -22.96 20.74 20.72
N PRO A 198 -22.51 20.82 21.99
CA PRO A 198 -23.42 20.87 23.14
C PRO A 198 -24.40 22.06 23.03
N PRO A 199 -25.62 21.95 23.59
CA PRO A 199 -26.69 22.93 23.40
C PRO A 199 -26.29 24.39 23.69
N PHE A 200 -25.32 24.60 24.59
CA PHE A 200 -24.83 25.94 24.95
C PHE A 200 -24.16 26.69 23.78
N LEU A 201 -23.50 25.99 22.85
CA LEU A 201 -22.85 26.62 21.69
C LEU A 201 -23.83 27.01 20.57
N LYS A 202 -25.06 26.48 20.58
CA LYS A 202 -26.09 26.90 19.60
C LYS A 202 -26.61 28.31 19.88
N ARG A 203 -26.55 28.79 21.13
CA ARG A 203 -26.93 30.17 21.50
C ARG A 203 -25.90 31.22 21.07
N LEU A 204 -24.62 30.85 20.95
CA LEU A 204 -23.56 31.80 20.58
C LEU A 204 -23.56 32.14 19.08
N PHE A 205 -24.02 31.23 18.21
CA PHE A 205 -24.02 31.43 16.75
C PHE A 205 -25.37 31.85 16.17
N LYS A 206 -26.37 32.15 17.01
CA LYS A 206 -27.69 32.61 16.59
C LYS A 206 -27.89 34.09 16.94
N LYS A 207 -26.96 34.98 16.54
CA LYS A 207 -27.23 36.42 16.50
C LYS A 207 -26.24 37.18 15.60
N LYS A 208 -26.66 37.47 14.37
CA LYS A 208 -26.40 38.66 13.51
C LYS A 208 -26.53 38.30 12.01
N LYS A 209 -27.79 38.24 11.57
CA LYS A 209 -28.31 38.96 10.40
C LYS A 209 -29.16 40.05 11.06
N ASP A 210 -28.97 41.35 10.91
CA ASP A 210 -28.64 42.17 9.75
C ASP A 210 -27.91 43.47 10.18
N THR A 211 -27.59 44.29 9.17
CA THR A 211 -27.25 45.73 9.13
C THR A 211 -25.80 46.19 9.33
N GLY A 212 -25.31 46.93 8.31
CA GLY A 212 -24.17 47.85 8.39
C GLY A 212 -23.07 47.58 7.37
N GLU A 213 -23.11 48.26 6.22
CA GLU A 213 -21.95 48.46 5.34
C GLU A 213 -20.85 49.21 6.10
N GLU A 214 -19.61 48.71 6.07
CA GLU A 214 -18.42 49.56 6.03
C GLU A 214 -17.20 48.77 5.58
N SER A 215 -16.47 49.37 4.64
CA SER A 215 -15.31 48.83 3.95
C SER A 215 -14.08 48.81 4.84
N ILE A 216 -13.44 47.65 4.99
CA ILE A 216 -12.02 47.55 5.38
C ILE A 216 -11.32 46.59 4.41
N ARG A 217 -10.44 47.17 3.58
CA ARG A 217 -9.51 46.46 2.71
C ARG A 217 -8.44 45.77 3.57
N SER A 218 -8.16 44.50 3.29
CA SER A 218 -6.96 43.80 3.75
C SER A 218 -6.57 42.72 2.73
N PRO A 219 -5.27 42.43 2.61
CA PRO A 219 -4.62 42.21 1.31
C PRO A 219 -4.88 40.82 0.72
N GLU A 220 -4.96 40.80 -0.60
CA GLU A 220 -5.04 39.59 -1.42
C GLU A 220 -3.82 38.70 -1.16
N THR A 221 -4.06 37.56 -0.51
CA THR A 221 -3.24 36.37 -0.74
C THR A 221 -4.09 35.39 -1.52
N SER A 222 -3.72 35.19 -2.78
CA SER A 222 -4.41 34.30 -3.71
C SER A 222 -4.35 32.85 -3.19
N LYS A 223 -5.32 32.44 -2.35
CA LYS A 223 -5.60 31.02 -2.13
C LYS A 223 -6.12 30.47 -3.45
N LYS A 224 -5.22 29.91 -4.28
CA LYS A 224 -5.61 29.11 -5.45
C LYS A 224 -6.61 28.07 -4.97
N GLN A 225 -7.86 28.25 -5.40
CA GLN A 225 -8.96 27.36 -5.10
C GLN A 225 -8.59 25.96 -5.62
N GLY A 226 -8.64 24.96 -4.74
CA GLY A 226 -8.20 23.60 -5.04
C GLY A 226 -8.88 23.01 -6.27
N PHE A 227 -8.13 22.21 -7.03
CA PHE A 227 -8.55 21.68 -8.33
C PHE A 227 -9.87 20.92 -8.27
N PHE A 228 -10.07 20.10 -7.24
CA PHE A 228 -11.31 19.34 -7.08
C PHE A 228 -12.49 20.23 -6.69
N LYS A 229 -12.28 21.32 -5.94
CA LYS A 229 -13.34 22.29 -5.64
C LYS A 229 -13.89 22.94 -6.93
N LYS A 230 -13.02 23.23 -7.91
CA LYS A 230 -13.45 23.69 -9.25
C LYS A 230 -14.23 22.61 -10.02
N LEU A 231 -13.82 21.35 -9.88
CA LEU A 231 -14.45 20.22 -10.56
C LEU A 231 -15.87 19.96 -10.07
N PHE A 232 -16.12 20.12 -8.76
CA PHE A 232 -17.44 19.90 -8.15
C PHE A 232 -18.34 21.13 -8.18
N ALA A 233 -17.79 22.35 -8.28
CA ALA A 233 -18.56 23.58 -8.41
C ALA A 233 -19.38 23.67 -9.72
N LYS A 234 -19.01 22.90 -10.77
CA LYS A 234 -19.66 22.97 -12.09
C LYS A 234 -20.98 22.19 -12.19
N LYS A 235 -21.52 21.64 -11.10
CA LYS A 235 -22.72 20.79 -11.14
C LYS A 235 -24.04 21.46 -10.72
N GLU A 236 -24.02 22.75 -10.41
CA GLU A 236 -25.23 23.50 -10.05
C GLU A 236 -25.60 24.54 -11.12
N LYS A 237 -26.01 24.09 -12.31
CA LYS A 237 -26.99 24.80 -13.15
C LYS A 237 -27.78 23.81 -14.02
N LYS A 238 -29.10 23.86 -13.92
CA LYS A 238 -30.10 23.37 -14.89
C LYS A 238 -31.29 24.36 -14.85
N PRO A 239 -32.19 24.40 -15.85
CA PRO A 239 -32.17 23.78 -17.18
C PRO A 239 -32.50 24.78 -18.32
N SER A 240 -32.13 24.50 -19.57
CA SER A 240 -33.01 24.77 -20.74
C SER A 240 -32.40 24.36 -22.08
N THR A 241 -33.32 23.96 -22.96
CA THR A 241 -33.26 23.90 -24.44
C THR A 241 -32.48 22.78 -25.14
N LYS A 242 -33.28 21.92 -25.80
CA LYS A 242 -32.93 20.89 -26.79
C LYS A 242 -32.06 21.47 -27.92
N PRO A 243 -31.08 20.73 -28.46
CA PRO A 243 -30.56 21.04 -29.79
C PRO A 243 -31.27 20.21 -30.86
N LYS A 244 -31.67 20.92 -31.91
CA LYS A 244 -32.19 20.41 -33.19
C LYS A 244 -31.16 19.51 -33.88
N LYS A 245 -31.67 18.49 -34.58
CA LYS A 245 -30.92 17.65 -35.54
C LYS A 245 -30.22 18.53 -36.58
N LYS A 246 -28.92 18.35 -36.77
CA LYS A 246 -28.23 18.68 -38.02
C LYS A 246 -27.56 17.40 -38.55
N LYS A 247 -27.92 17.08 -39.79
CA LYS A 247 -27.30 16.07 -40.64
C LYS A 247 -25.82 16.40 -40.83
N TYR A 248 -24.97 15.38 -40.85
CA TYR A 248 -23.67 15.46 -41.51
C TYR A 248 -23.50 14.24 -42.40
N SER A 249 -23.13 14.55 -43.64
CA SER A 249 -22.84 13.67 -44.74
C SER A 249 -21.50 12.98 -44.59
N GLU A 250 -21.43 11.83 -45.23
CA GLU A 250 -20.31 10.93 -45.45
C GLU A 250 -19.19 11.60 -46.26
N SER A 251 -17.91 11.40 -45.88
CA SER A 251 -16.80 11.27 -46.84
C SER A 251 -15.47 10.87 -46.18
N LYS A 252 -14.93 9.76 -46.70
CA LYS A 252 -13.53 9.39 -47.01
C LYS A 252 -12.41 9.49 -45.96
N LYS A 253 -11.75 8.33 -45.76
CA LYS A 253 -10.36 8.16 -45.28
C LYS A 253 -9.34 8.77 -46.27
N PRO A 254 -8.13 9.11 -45.80
CA PRO A 254 -6.97 8.24 -46.07
C PRO A 254 -6.02 8.04 -44.88
N ASP A 255 -5.05 7.15 -45.10
CA ASP A 255 -4.15 6.46 -44.17
C ASP A 255 -3.05 7.32 -43.49
N GLY A 256 -2.56 6.85 -42.32
CA GLY A 256 -1.19 7.14 -41.85
C GLY A 256 -0.96 7.31 -40.32
N LYS A 257 -0.23 6.34 -39.73
CA LYS A 257 0.67 6.37 -38.55
C LYS A 257 0.15 6.68 -37.12
N ALA A 258 0.54 5.75 -36.23
CA ALA A 258 0.94 5.86 -34.81
C ALA A 258 0.23 6.86 -33.87
N ASP A 259 -0.48 6.33 -32.85
CA ASP A 259 -0.10 6.57 -31.44
C ASP A 259 -0.92 5.73 -30.45
N VAL A 260 -0.24 5.19 -29.43
CA VAL A 260 -0.83 4.45 -28.31
C VAL A 260 -1.55 5.45 -27.40
N GLY A 261 -2.86 5.53 -27.57
CA GLY A 261 -3.74 6.36 -26.74
C GLY A 261 -3.71 5.94 -25.27
N LYS A 262 -3.18 6.83 -24.43
CA LYS A 262 -3.38 6.84 -22.98
C LYS A 262 -4.87 6.79 -22.69
N ASP A 263 -5.36 5.65 -22.24
CA ASP A 263 -6.71 5.54 -21.69
C ASP A 263 -6.82 6.44 -20.45
N GLY A 264 -7.42 7.62 -20.67
CA GLY A 264 -7.52 8.68 -19.69
C GLY A 264 -8.21 8.22 -18.41
N PHE A 265 -7.58 8.57 -17.28
CA PHE A 265 -8.05 8.48 -15.90
C PHE A 265 -9.57 8.71 -15.72
N PHE A 266 -10.17 9.60 -16.51
CA PHE A 266 -11.60 9.91 -16.47
C PHE A 266 -12.54 8.82 -16.98
N LYS A 267 -12.12 7.97 -17.93
CA LYS A 267 -12.92 6.85 -18.46
C LYS A 267 -13.12 5.76 -17.39
N ARG A 268 -12.13 5.58 -16.51
CA ARG A 268 -12.20 4.67 -15.34
C ARG A 268 -12.99 5.24 -14.17
N LEU A 269 -13.06 6.56 -14.02
CA LEU A 269 -13.76 7.21 -12.91
C LEU A 269 -15.28 7.32 -13.15
N PHE A 270 -15.73 7.33 -14.41
CA PHE A 270 -17.14 7.56 -14.78
C PHE A 270 -17.75 6.54 -15.76
N GLY A 271 -17.04 5.48 -16.14
CA GLY A 271 -17.57 4.43 -17.02
C GLY A 271 -18.75 3.68 -16.37
N LYS A 272 -19.96 3.90 -16.87
CA LYS A 272 -21.13 3.07 -16.54
C LYS A 272 -20.87 1.64 -17.03
N LYS A 273 -21.09 0.66 -16.17
CA LYS A 273 -21.17 -0.76 -16.54
C LYS A 273 -22.51 -0.99 -17.23
N ASP A 274 -22.50 -1.19 -18.54
CA ASP A 274 -23.65 -1.75 -19.25
C ASP A 274 -23.75 -3.25 -18.91
N LYS A 275 -24.92 -3.66 -18.39
CA LYS A 275 -25.28 -5.07 -18.19
C LYS A 275 -25.48 -5.70 -19.57
N LYS A 276 -24.70 -6.72 -19.92
CA LYS A 276 -25.03 -7.61 -21.05
C LYS A 276 -26.22 -8.51 -20.68
N PRO A 277 -27.20 -8.75 -21.58
CA PRO A 277 -28.26 -9.71 -21.34
C PRO A 277 -27.74 -11.15 -21.38
N LYS A 278 -28.34 -12.01 -20.55
CA LYS A 278 -28.16 -13.46 -20.55
C LYS A 278 -28.60 -14.01 -21.91
N LYS A 279 -27.73 -14.78 -22.57
CA LYS A 279 -28.17 -15.76 -23.58
C LYS A 279 -28.59 -17.03 -22.84
N THR A 280 -29.85 -17.40 -23.01
CA THR A 280 -30.38 -18.75 -22.78
C THR A 280 -29.95 -19.62 -23.95
N ASN A 281 -29.33 -20.77 -23.68
CA ASN A 281 -29.13 -21.82 -24.68
C ASN A 281 -30.27 -22.82 -24.55
N ALA A 282 -30.95 -23.09 -25.66
CA ALA A 282 -31.36 -24.44 -26.05
C ALA A 282 -30.32 -24.92 -27.08
#